data_AF-A0A1F3TE30-F1
#
_entry.id   AF-A0A1F3TE30-F1
#
_cell.length_a   1.000
_cell.length_b   1.000
_cell.length_c   1.000
_cell.angle_alpha   90.00
_cell.angle_beta   90.00
_cell.angle_gamma   90.00
#
_symmetry.space_group_name_H-M   'P 1'
#
loop_
_entity.id
_entity.type
_entity.pdbx_description
1 polymer ?
#
loop_
_entity_poly.entity_id
_entity_poly.type
_entity_poly.pdbx_seq_one_letter_code
_entity_poly.pdbx_strand_id
1 'polypeptide(L)'
;MKKLSLFIIFLGFISGIMAEEIVSVASLSGGACFVYDGEGDQKLAKIASFNQSLSWVVDESTLQKLKEDINTVLFKYGFEFLDNKYELYIHCGGYGASLVFNINMKGFHACAWTQMSDKTFVLRNLAVTSKPGPCHGQIPGRLVIYTTGDEGTDFVEKELSDPSWRKMINYVAAGGYGKVTVFLTEEYTFSEHKVQKALLESFDQQYVKYVELENLYHPIGDFKLLESLSVN
;
A
#
# COMPACT_ATOMS: atom_id res chain seq x y z
N MET A 1 -46.07 -59.78 -36.06
CA MET A 1 -45.75 -59.11 -34.77
C MET A 1 -44.22 -59.10 -34.64
N LYS A 2 -43.53 -58.05 -35.11
CA LYS A 2 -42.97 -56.93 -34.33
C LYS A 2 -42.25 -57.33 -33.03
N LYS A 3 -40.91 -57.19 -33.06
CA LYS A 3 -39.94 -56.71 -32.03
C LYS A 3 -38.55 -57.15 -32.53
N LEU A 4 -37.86 -56.43 -33.42
CA LEU A 4 -37.19 -55.13 -33.26
C LEU A 4 -36.25 -55.06 -32.04
N SER A 5 -34.95 -55.04 -32.36
CA SER A 5 -33.80 -54.42 -31.69
C SER A 5 -33.57 -54.61 -30.18
N LEU A 6 -32.36 -55.07 -29.83
CA LEU A 6 -31.50 -54.28 -28.94
C LEU A 6 -30.01 -54.62 -29.09
N PHE A 7 -29.29 -53.65 -29.68
CA PHE A 7 -27.96 -53.16 -29.29
C PHE A 7 -26.74 -54.09 -29.29
N ILE A 8 -26.07 -54.07 -30.45
CA ILE A 8 -24.62 -53.90 -30.55
C ILE A 8 -24.28 -52.45 -30.10
N ILE A 9 -23.04 -52.25 -29.65
CA ILE A 9 -22.36 -50.99 -29.27
C ILE A 9 -22.32 -50.76 -27.74
N PHE A 10 -21.42 -51.49 -27.09
CA PHE A 10 -20.71 -51.04 -25.89
C PHE A 10 -19.27 -50.70 -26.30
N LEU A 11 -19.13 -49.85 -27.33
CA LEU A 11 -17.88 -49.18 -27.69
C LEU A 11 -18.08 -47.70 -27.37
N GLY A 12 -17.25 -47.16 -26.48
CA GLY A 12 -17.27 -45.74 -26.14
C GLY A 12 -17.72 -45.44 -24.73
N PHE A 13 -17.20 -46.16 -23.72
CA PHE A 13 -16.94 -45.47 -22.46
C PHE A 13 -15.80 -44.49 -22.75
N ILE A 14 -16.24 -43.27 -23.10
CA ILE A 14 -15.43 -42.09 -23.33
C ILE A 14 -14.56 -41.93 -22.09
N SER A 15 -13.30 -42.28 -22.25
CA SER A 15 -12.19 -41.84 -21.42
C SER A 15 -12.13 -40.31 -21.50
N GLY A 16 -13.00 -39.66 -20.73
CA GLY A 16 -12.86 -38.26 -20.36
C GLY A 16 -11.70 -38.16 -19.38
N ILE A 17 -10.48 -38.34 -19.90
CA ILE A 17 -9.28 -37.86 -19.23
C ILE A 17 -9.46 -36.35 -19.24
N MET A 18 -9.98 -35.82 -18.13
CA MET A 18 -9.89 -34.39 -17.87
C MET A 18 -8.41 -34.07 -17.99
N ALA A 19 -8.05 -33.39 -19.07
CA ALA A 19 -6.75 -32.76 -19.19
C ALA A 19 -6.71 -31.75 -18.06
N GLU A 20 -6.12 -32.16 -16.94
CA GLU A 20 -5.69 -31.28 -15.89
C GLU A 20 -4.67 -30.37 -16.59
N GLU A 21 -5.10 -29.15 -16.95
CA GLU A 21 -4.18 -28.14 -17.42
C GLU A 21 -3.15 -27.97 -16.31
N ILE A 22 -1.96 -28.53 -16.54
CA ILE A 22 -0.80 -28.29 -15.71
C ILE A 22 -0.52 -26.82 -15.92
N VAL A 23 -1.09 -25.99 -15.03
CA VAL A 23 -0.70 -24.60 -14.86
C VAL A 23 0.77 -24.64 -14.51
N SER A 24 1.63 -24.46 -15.52
CA SER A 24 3.07 -24.49 -15.31
C SER A 24 3.39 -23.26 -14.48
N VAL A 25 3.65 -23.49 -13.19
CA VAL A 25 4.14 -22.46 -12.28
C VAL A 25 5.53 -22.07 -12.76
N ALA A 26 5.58 -21.05 -13.60
CA ALA A 26 6.84 -20.45 -14.03
C ALA A 26 7.50 -19.84 -12.80
N SER A 27 8.59 -20.46 -12.34
CA SER A 27 9.51 -19.94 -11.33
C SER A 27 8.94 -19.79 -9.89
N LEU A 28 9.24 -20.79 -9.06
CA LEU A 28 9.15 -20.73 -7.58
C LEU A 28 10.34 -20.00 -6.93
N SER A 29 11.26 -19.41 -7.69
CA SER A 29 12.33 -18.57 -7.13
C SER A 29 11.80 -17.16 -6.87
N GLY A 30 10.93 -17.01 -5.86
CA GLY A 30 10.33 -15.71 -5.44
C GLY A 30 9.10 -15.87 -4.52
N GLY A 31 8.29 -16.91 -4.76
CA GLY A 31 7.54 -17.71 -3.77
C GLY A 31 6.56 -17.06 -2.78
N ALA A 32 6.28 -15.76 -2.79
CA ALA A 32 5.39 -15.17 -1.76
C ALA A 32 3.88 -15.28 -2.10
N CYS A 33 3.53 -15.26 -3.40
CA CYS A 33 2.13 -15.44 -3.83
C CYS A 33 1.98 -16.07 -5.22
N PHE A 34 0.82 -16.67 -5.47
CA PHE A 34 0.24 -16.92 -6.79
C PHE A 34 -0.81 -15.83 -7.10
N VAL A 35 -0.83 -15.34 -8.34
CA VAL A 35 -1.75 -14.27 -8.77
C VAL A 35 -2.31 -14.57 -10.15
N TYR A 36 -3.62 -14.80 -10.21
CA TYR A 36 -4.42 -14.77 -11.45
C TYR A 36 -5.03 -13.39 -11.59
N ASP A 37 -4.74 -12.72 -12.69
CA ASP A 37 -5.34 -11.42 -13.06
C ASP A 37 -6.34 -11.70 -14.18
N GLY A 38 -7.60 -11.28 -14.01
CA GLY A 38 -8.70 -11.65 -14.90
C GLY A 38 -8.44 -11.32 -16.36
N GLU A 39 -8.88 -12.20 -17.26
CA GLU A 39 -8.76 -12.00 -18.71
C GLU A 39 -10.03 -11.38 -19.31
N GLY A 40 -9.86 -10.58 -20.37
CA GLY A 40 -10.97 -9.94 -21.09
C GLY A 40 -11.73 -8.94 -20.22
N ASP A 41 -13.05 -9.11 -20.12
CA ASP A 41 -13.93 -8.21 -19.33
C ASP A 41 -14.01 -8.60 -17.84
N GLN A 42 -13.25 -9.60 -17.38
CA GLN A 42 -13.27 -10.02 -15.98
C GLN A 42 -12.56 -9.01 -15.08
N LYS A 43 -13.33 -8.14 -14.41
CA LYS A 43 -12.84 -7.23 -13.36
C LYS A 43 -12.60 -7.97 -12.03
N LEU A 44 -11.65 -8.91 -12.03
CA LEU A 44 -11.28 -9.66 -10.83
C LEU A 44 -9.81 -10.09 -10.82
N ALA A 45 -9.25 -10.24 -9.63
CA ALA A 45 -7.97 -10.92 -9.40
C ALA A 45 -8.14 -12.00 -8.32
N LYS A 46 -7.48 -13.15 -8.49
CA LYS A 46 -7.39 -14.20 -7.46
C LYS A 46 -5.96 -14.29 -6.98
N ILE A 47 -5.77 -14.20 -5.68
CA ILE A 47 -4.45 -14.11 -5.05
C ILE A 47 -4.36 -15.21 -4.00
N ALA A 48 -3.27 -15.97 -3.99
CA ALA A 48 -2.95 -16.89 -2.89
C ALA A 48 -1.58 -16.53 -2.35
N SER A 49 -1.48 -16.18 -1.06
CA SER A 49 -0.19 -15.94 -0.40
C SER A 49 0.26 -17.18 0.35
N PHE A 50 1.43 -17.69 0.00
CA PHE A 50 2.01 -18.87 0.65
C PHE A 50 2.55 -18.53 2.04
N ASN A 51 3.09 -17.32 2.24
CA ASN A 51 3.58 -16.86 3.54
C ASN A 51 2.47 -16.69 4.58
N GLN A 52 1.27 -16.31 4.13
CA GLN A 52 0.11 -16.17 5.02
C GLN A 52 -0.75 -17.44 5.07
N SER A 53 -0.55 -18.39 4.16
CA SER A 53 -1.46 -19.54 3.98
C SER A 53 -2.92 -19.13 3.73
N LEU A 54 -3.11 -18.04 2.98
CA LEU A 54 -4.42 -17.44 2.72
C LEU A 54 -4.62 -17.18 1.23
N SER A 55 -5.89 -17.10 0.83
CA SER A 55 -6.28 -16.77 -0.54
C SER A 55 -7.45 -15.79 -0.56
N TRP A 56 -7.47 -14.94 -1.56
CA TRP A 56 -8.45 -13.89 -1.72
C TRP A 56 -8.91 -13.77 -3.16
N VAL A 57 -10.13 -13.28 -3.31
CA VAL A 57 -10.65 -12.75 -4.57
C VAL A 57 -10.80 -11.25 -4.38
N VAL A 58 -10.22 -10.48 -5.29
CA VAL A 58 -10.39 -9.03 -5.38
C VAL A 58 -11.30 -8.77 -6.55
N ASP A 59 -12.49 -8.28 -6.28
CA ASP A 59 -13.48 -7.92 -7.28
C ASP A 59 -13.88 -6.44 -7.13
N GLU A 60 -14.79 -5.97 -8.00
CA GLU A 60 -15.27 -4.59 -7.99
C GLU A 60 -15.86 -4.18 -6.63
N SER A 61 -16.56 -5.08 -5.93
CA SER A 61 -17.14 -4.80 -4.61
C SER A 61 -16.06 -4.56 -3.55
N THR A 62 -14.99 -5.34 -3.60
CA THR A 62 -13.82 -5.21 -2.73
C THR A 62 -13.11 -3.89 -3.00
N LEU A 63 -12.93 -3.53 -4.27
CA LEU A 63 -12.30 -2.27 -4.66
C LEU A 63 -13.13 -1.07 -4.23
N GLN A 64 -14.44 -1.11 -4.41
CA GLN A 64 -15.33 -0.02 -4.03
C GLN A 64 -15.20 0.30 -2.54
N LYS A 65 -15.19 -0.73 -1.69
CA LYS A 65 -14.98 -0.56 -0.25
C LYS A 65 -13.61 0.05 0.07
N LEU A 66 -12.54 -0.42 -0.57
CA LEU A 66 -11.20 0.12 -0.36
C LEU A 66 -11.09 1.58 -0.81
N LYS A 67 -11.73 1.93 -1.92
CA LYS A 67 -11.82 3.32 -2.40
C LYS A 67 -12.55 4.21 -1.41
N GLU A 68 -13.64 3.74 -0.81
CA GLU A 68 -14.36 4.47 0.25
C GLU A 68 -13.50 4.69 1.49
N ASP A 69 -12.76 3.66 1.93
CA ASP A 69 -11.82 3.76 3.06
C ASP A 69 -10.71 4.77 2.77
N ILE A 70 -10.12 4.72 1.56
CA ILE A 70 -9.07 5.65 1.11
C ILE A 70 -9.62 7.07 1.03
N ASN A 71 -10.79 7.27 0.41
CA ASN A 71 -11.41 8.58 0.24
C ASN A 71 -11.74 9.20 1.60
N THR A 72 -12.20 8.40 2.57
CA THR A 72 -12.45 8.85 3.94
C THR A 72 -11.20 9.42 4.61
N VAL A 73 -10.03 8.82 4.36
CA VAL A 73 -8.76 9.32 4.89
C VAL A 73 -8.32 10.57 4.14
N LEU A 74 -8.35 10.57 2.80
CA LEU A 74 -7.95 11.72 1.99
C LEU A 74 -8.81 12.97 2.25
N PHE A 75 -10.11 12.78 2.47
CA PHE A 75 -11.07 13.87 2.68
C PHE A 75 -10.79 14.67 3.95
N LYS A 76 -10.24 14.03 5.00
CA LYS A 76 -9.77 14.73 6.22
C LYS A 76 -8.73 15.80 5.92
N TYR A 77 -8.01 15.66 4.81
CA TYR A 77 -6.95 16.56 4.38
C TYR A 77 -7.37 17.42 3.18
N GLY A 78 -8.66 17.42 2.81
CA GLY A 78 -9.19 18.22 1.70
C GLY A 78 -8.87 17.65 0.31
N PHE A 79 -8.50 16.37 0.22
CA PHE A 79 -8.28 15.68 -1.05
C PHE A 79 -9.40 14.67 -1.33
N GLU A 80 -9.67 14.43 -2.62
CA GLU A 80 -10.68 13.47 -3.06
C GLU A 80 -10.01 12.39 -3.93
N PHE A 81 -10.39 11.13 -3.71
CA PHE A 81 -10.01 10.03 -4.58
C PHE A 81 -10.76 10.18 -5.91
N LEU A 82 -10.05 10.53 -6.98
CA LEU A 82 -10.63 10.59 -8.32
C LEU A 82 -10.64 9.17 -8.90
N ASP A 83 -11.84 8.59 -9.00
CA ASP A 83 -12.08 7.20 -9.40
C ASP A 83 -11.54 6.80 -10.79
N ASN A 84 -11.03 7.77 -11.55
CA ASN A 84 -10.64 7.61 -12.94
C ASN A 84 -9.13 7.45 -13.17
N LYS A 85 -8.26 7.52 -12.15
CA LYS A 85 -6.80 7.39 -12.35
C LYS A 85 -6.07 6.73 -11.18
N TYR A 86 -6.03 5.40 -11.19
CA TYR A 86 -5.21 4.63 -10.26
C TYR A 86 -4.69 3.33 -10.89
N GLU A 87 -3.48 2.96 -10.48
CA GLU A 87 -2.92 1.64 -10.74
C GLU A 87 -3.05 0.80 -9.48
N LEU A 88 -3.51 -0.45 -9.61
CA LEU A 88 -3.57 -1.39 -8.50
C LEU A 88 -2.49 -2.44 -8.64
N TYR A 89 -1.63 -2.55 -7.64
CA TYR A 89 -0.60 -3.58 -7.57
C TYR A 89 -0.92 -4.57 -6.46
N ILE A 90 -0.47 -5.81 -6.64
CA ILE A 90 -0.26 -6.75 -5.55
C ILE A 90 1.24 -6.79 -5.23
N HIS A 91 1.57 -6.44 -3.99
CA HIS A 91 2.90 -6.65 -3.43
C HIS A 91 2.95 -8.01 -2.73
N CYS A 92 3.99 -8.78 -3.01
CA CYS A 92 4.20 -10.11 -2.45
C CYS A 92 5.61 -10.19 -1.88
N GLY A 93 5.72 -10.20 -0.55
CA GLY A 93 6.99 -10.20 0.17
C GLY A 93 7.04 -11.20 1.31
N GLY A 94 8.14 -11.17 2.07
CA GLY A 94 8.38 -12.08 3.19
C GLY A 94 7.34 -12.02 4.32
N TYR A 95 6.59 -10.92 4.43
CA TYR A 95 5.54 -10.73 5.44
C TYR A 95 4.12 -10.97 4.89
N GLY A 96 3.99 -11.46 3.66
CA GLY A 96 2.71 -11.74 3.02
C GLY A 96 2.41 -10.84 1.83
N ALA A 97 1.12 -10.76 1.50
CA ALA A 97 0.58 -10.01 0.40
C ALA A 97 -0.05 -8.68 0.84
N SER A 98 -0.02 -7.68 -0.03
CA SER A 98 -0.70 -6.40 0.19
C SER A 98 -1.17 -5.81 -1.14
N LEU A 99 -2.43 -5.39 -1.22
CA LEU A 99 -2.87 -4.52 -2.32
C LEU A 99 -2.32 -3.12 -2.11
N VAL A 100 -1.82 -2.53 -3.19
CA VAL A 100 -1.20 -1.21 -3.22
C VAL A 100 -1.85 -0.39 -4.33
N PHE A 101 -2.62 0.62 -3.94
CA PHE A 101 -3.15 1.61 -4.86
C PHE A 101 -2.09 2.69 -5.06
N ASN A 102 -1.66 2.90 -6.30
CA ASN A 102 -0.94 4.10 -6.73
C ASN A 102 -1.94 5.05 -7.39
N ILE A 103 -2.27 6.13 -6.68
CA ILE A 103 -3.36 7.05 -7.00
C ILE A 103 -2.73 8.33 -7.55
N ASN A 104 -3.12 8.73 -8.76
CA ASN A 104 -2.62 9.95 -9.35
C ASN A 104 -3.40 11.16 -8.81
N MET A 105 -2.74 11.97 -7.97
CA MET A 105 -3.29 13.19 -7.43
C MET A 105 -2.75 14.39 -8.21
N LYS A 106 -3.43 15.55 -8.10
CA LYS A 106 -2.99 16.77 -8.79
C LYS A 106 -1.67 17.28 -8.21
N GLY A 107 -0.54 16.86 -8.80
CA GLY A 107 0.81 17.28 -8.45
C GLY A 107 1.62 16.31 -7.59
N PHE A 108 1.04 15.17 -7.18
CA PHE A 108 1.73 14.11 -6.44
C PHE A 108 1.01 12.76 -6.64
N HIS A 109 1.60 11.67 -6.16
CA HIS A 109 0.96 10.36 -6.10
C HIS A 109 0.70 9.97 -4.65
N ALA A 110 -0.49 9.42 -4.38
CA ALA A 110 -0.83 8.84 -3.10
C ALA A 110 -0.80 7.32 -3.18
N CYS A 111 -0.37 6.69 -2.09
CA CYS A 111 -0.07 5.27 -2.02
C CYS A 111 -0.81 4.66 -0.85
N ALA A 112 -1.88 3.92 -1.15
CA ALA A 112 -2.67 3.26 -0.14
C ALA A 112 -2.32 1.77 -0.10
N TRP A 113 -1.71 1.35 1.00
CA TRP A 113 -1.37 -0.05 1.23
C TRP A 113 -2.41 -0.70 2.12
N THR A 114 -2.81 -1.92 1.76
CA THR A 114 -3.73 -2.71 2.55
C THR A 114 -3.00 -3.74 3.39
N GLN A 115 -3.58 -4.07 4.55
CA GLN A 115 -3.34 -5.31 5.25
C GLN A 115 -4.41 -6.32 4.82
N MET A 116 -3.96 -7.49 4.36
CA MET A 116 -4.83 -8.58 3.92
C MET A 116 -4.95 -9.64 5.03
N SER A 117 -6.17 -9.99 5.38
CA SER A 117 -6.50 -11.07 6.34
C SER A 117 -7.62 -11.95 5.78
N ASP A 118 -7.92 -13.11 6.38
CA ASP A 118 -8.77 -14.19 5.85
C ASP A 118 -10.03 -13.76 5.06
N LYS A 119 -10.65 -12.63 5.40
CA LYS A 119 -11.87 -12.13 4.73
C LYS A 119 -11.90 -10.63 4.49
N THR A 120 -10.83 -9.90 4.81
CA THR A 120 -10.87 -8.45 4.77
C THR A 120 -9.58 -7.86 4.24
N PHE A 121 -9.75 -6.73 3.57
CA PHE A 121 -8.71 -5.81 3.18
C PHE A 121 -8.93 -4.56 4.01
N VAL A 122 -7.92 -4.17 4.78
CA VAL A 122 -7.99 -2.99 5.64
C VAL A 122 -6.92 -2.02 5.18
N LEU A 123 -7.27 -0.76 4.97
CA LEU A 123 -6.29 0.29 4.71
C LEU A 123 -5.31 0.37 5.90
N ARG A 124 -4.05 0.04 5.64
CA ARG A 124 -2.99 0.00 6.66
C ARG A 124 -2.28 1.35 6.75
N ASN A 125 -1.93 1.92 5.61
CA ASN A 125 -1.20 3.18 5.56
C ASN A 125 -1.49 3.94 4.26
N LEU A 126 -1.24 5.24 4.34
CA LEU A 126 -1.21 6.15 3.21
C LEU A 126 0.20 6.76 3.16
N ALA A 127 0.82 6.75 1.98
CA ALA A 127 2.08 7.43 1.72
C ALA A 127 1.95 8.36 0.51
N VAL A 128 2.86 9.32 0.39
CA VAL A 128 2.94 10.23 -0.77
C VAL A 128 4.28 10.10 -1.47
N THR A 129 4.27 10.27 -2.77
CA THR A 129 5.50 10.27 -3.58
C THR A 129 5.33 11.20 -4.79
N SER A 130 6.44 11.73 -5.29
CA SER A 130 6.48 12.53 -6.52
C SER A 130 6.59 11.69 -7.79
N LYS A 131 6.79 10.38 -7.66
CA LYS A 131 7.02 9.47 -8.78
C LYS A 131 5.90 8.42 -8.90
N PRO A 132 5.44 8.09 -10.12
CA PRO A 132 4.54 6.97 -10.33
C PRO A 132 5.25 5.62 -10.11
N GLY A 133 4.46 4.56 -9.95
CA GLY A 133 4.90 3.16 -9.92
C GLY A 133 4.69 2.46 -8.57
N PRO A 134 5.34 1.29 -8.36
CA PRO A 134 5.31 0.55 -7.10
C PRO A 134 5.88 1.40 -5.97
N CYS A 135 5.01 1.87 -5.09
CA CYS A 135 5.34 3.06 -4.33
C CYS A 135 5.69 2.77 -2.86
N HIS A 136 6.95 3.06 -2.56
CA HIS A 136 7.42 3.44 -1.24
C HIS A 136 7.44 4.96 -1.20
N GLY A 137 6.73 5.56 -0.25
CA GLY A 137 6.55 7.01 -0.18
C GLY A 137 6.91 7.55 1.19
N GLN A 138 6.51 8.77 1.44
CA GLN A 138 6.65 9.46 2.71
C GLN A 138 5.33 9.42 3.47
N ILE A 139 5.38 9.30 4.79
CA ILE A 139 4.19 9.31 5.64
C ILE A 139 3.72 10.77 5.78
N PRO A 140 2.51 11.12 5.30
CA PRO A 140 2.00 12.47 5.42
C PRO A 140 1.88 12.89 6.89
N GLY A 141 2.18 14.16 7.16
CA GLY A 141 2.09 14.73 8.49
C GLY A 141 3.21 14.27 9.42
N ARG A 142 4.29 13.67 8.90
CA ARG A 142 5.42 13.22 9.71
C ARG A 142 6.75 13.70 9.18
N LEU A 143 7.53 14.28 10.08
CA LEU A 143 8.90 14.73 9.83
C LEU A 143 9.85 14.02 10.79
N VAL A 144 11.07 13.76 10.33
CA VAL A 144 12.17 13.25 11.17
C VAL A 144 13.25 14.32 11.21
N ILE A 145 13.61 14.71 12.43
CA ILE A 145 14.72 15.62 12.72
C ILE A 145 15.91 14.76 13.13
N TYR A 146 17.02 14.89 12.40
CA TYR A 146 18.28 14.23 12.74
C TYR A 146 19.15 15.22 13.51
N THR A 147 19.55 14.84 14.71
CA THR A 147 20.28 15.70 15.64
C THR A 147 21.76 15.33 15.72
N THR A 148 22.55 16.18 16.38
CA THR A 148 24.00 16.03 16.56
C THR A 148 24.42 15.03 17.62
N GLY A 149 23.47 14.43 18.33
CA GLY A 149 23.69 13.42 19.36
C GLY A 149 22.55 13.44 20.37
N ASP A 150 22.75 12.78 21.51
CA ASP A 150 21.73 12.69 22.55
C ASP A 150 21.42 14.08 23.16
N GLU A 151 22.44 14.91 23.44
CA GLU A 151 22.24 16.27 23.93
C GLU A 151 21.41 17.15 22.98
N GLY A 152 21.65 17.02 21.66
CA GLY A 152 20.87 17.73 20.64
C GLY A 152 19.43 17.20 20.55
N THR A 153 19.23 15.90 20.79
CA THR A 153 17.91 15.27 20.84
C THR A 153 17.09 15.83 22.01
N ASP A 154 17.66 15.81 23.21
CA ASP A 154 17.01 16.32 24.42
C ASP A 154 16.66 17.82 24.30
N PHE A 155 17.58 18.61 23.72
CA PHE A 155 17.33 20.02 23.47
C PHE A 155 16.17 20.25 22.50
N VAL A 156 16.19 19.58 21.33
CA VAL A 156 15.13 19.71 20.32
C VAL A 156 13.78 19.28 20.88
N GLU A 157 13.71 18.17 21.60
CA GLU A 157 12.45 17.71 22.21
C GLU A 157 11.87 18.71 23.21
N LYS A 158 12.73 19.30 24.03
CA LYS A 158 12.32 20.32 25.00
C LYS A 158 11.80 21.57 24.32
N GLU A 159 12.51 22.07 23.30
CA GLU A 159 12.09 23.26 22.55
C GLU A 159 10.78 23.02 21.79
N LEU A 160 10.61 21.85 21.17
CA LEU A 160 9.36 21.50 20.47
C LEU A 160 8.17 21.24 21.41
N SER A 161 8.43 21.11 22.71
CA SER A 161 7.37 21.05 23.73
C SER A 161 6.79 22.45 24.05
N ASP A 162 7.43 23.53 23.57
CA ASP A 162 6.93 24.90 23.75
C ASP A 162 5.55 25.08 23.09
N PRO A 163 4.58 25.76 23.76
CA PRO A 163 3.24 25.96 23.22
C PRO A 163 3.18 26.66 21.86
N SER A 164 4.19 27.44 21.47
CA SER A 164 4.26 28.12 20.17
C SER A 164 4.21 27.15 18.98
N TRP A 165 4.68 25.91 19.17
CA TRP A 165 4.66 24.88 18.13
C TRP A 165 3.33 24.16 17.96
N ARG A 166 2.42 24.25 18.94
CA ARG A 166 1.16 23.46 18.97
C ARG A 166 0.22 23.70 17.80
N LYS A 167 0.36 24.83 17.11
CA LYS A 167 -0.39 25.08 15.87
C LYS A 167 0.04 24.12 14.76
N MET A 168 1.33 23.85 14.64
CA MET A 168 1.90 23.02 13.56
C MET A 168 2.13 21.57 14.00
N ILE A 169 2.50 21.37 15.26
CA ILE A 169 2.94 20.09 15.81
C ILE A 169 1.91 19.60 16.83
N ASN A 170 1.37 18.41 16.57
CA ASN A 170 0.45 17.74 17.48
C ASN A 170 1.21 16.99 18.59
N TYR A 171 2.28 16.28 18.22
CA TYR A 171 3.06 15.47 19.14
C TYR A 171 4.49 15.26 18.64
N VAL A 172 5.41 14.97 19.57
CA VAL A 172 6.82 14.69 19.30
C VAL A 172 7.19 13.36 19.96
N ALA A 173 7.84 12.46 19.21
CA ALA A 173 8.34 11.19 19.73
C ALA A 173 9.86 11.15 19.66
N ALA A 174 10.48 10.88 20.81
CA ALA A 174 11.90 10.55 20.91
C ALA A 174 12.19 9.23 20.18
N GLY A 175 12.97 9.28 19.10
CA GLY A 175 13.39 8.07 18.37
C GLY A 175 14.63 7.41 18.96
N GLY A 176 15.33 8.10 19.87
CA GLY A 176 16.68 7.74 20.29
C GLY A 176 17.70 7.86 19.15
N TYR A 177 18.99 7.68 19.45
CA TYR A 177 20.08 7.64 18.45
C TYR A 177 20.16 8.89 17.56
N GLY A 178 19.93 10.07 18.13
CA GLY A 178 20.01 11.32 17.39
C GLY A 178 18.83 11.57 16.45
N LYS A 179 17.62 11.11 16.80
CA LYS A 179 16.40 11.29 16.01
C LYS A 179 15.20 11.71 16.84
N VAL A 180 14.46 12.67 16.32
CA VAL A 180 13.17 13.12 16.85
C VAL A 180 12.13 13.05 15.75
N THR A 181 11.03 12.34 15.97
CA THR A 181 9.90 12.28 15.03
C THR A 181 8.84 13.28 15.44
N VAL A 182 8.44 14.14 14.50
CA VAL A 182 7.44 15.18 14.69
C VAL A 182 6.16 14.80 13.96
N PHE A 183 5.05 14.81 14.67
CA PHE A 183 3.71 14.55 14.15
C PHE A 183 2.97 15.87 14.01
N LEU A 184 2.59 16.20 12.77
CA LEU A 184 1.94 17.45 12.45
C LEU A 184 0.45 17.43 12.79
N THR A 185 -0.14 18.61 12.92
CA THR A 185 -1.59 18.77 12.97
C THR A 185 -2.20 18.52 11.58
N GLU A 186 -3.51 18.28 11.53
CA GLU A 186 -4.22 18.04 10.26
C GLU A 186 -4.07 19.22 9.30
N GLU A 187 -4.07 20.47 9.80
CA GLU A 187 -3.87 21.70 9.00
C GLU A 187 -2.52 21.71 8.24
N TYR A 188 -1.49 21.08 8.80
CA TYR A 188 -0.13 21.07 8.24
C TYR A 188 0.25 19.76 7.56
N THR A 189 -0.62 18.76 7.57
CA THR A 189 -0.45 17.53 6.77
C THR A 189 -0.53 17.90 5.28
N PHE A 190 0.37 17.35 4.44
CA PHE A 190 0.61 17.77 3.04
C PHE A 190 1.21 19.18 2.86
N SER A 191 1.56 19.86 3.96
CA SER A 191 2.29 21.14 3.97
C SER A 191 3.61 21.02 4.75
N GLU A 192 4.19 19.83 4.78
CA GLU A 192 5.38 19.49 5.58
C GLU A 192 6.56 20.40 5.26
N HIS A 193 6.72 20.83 4.00
CA HIS A 193 7.75 21.77 3.57
C HIS A 193 7.73 23.10 4.35
N LYS A 194 6.54 23.58 4.77
CA LYS A 194 6.41 24.81 5.57
C LYS A 194 6.95 24.60 6.98
N VAL A 195 6.60 23.47 7.60
CA VAL A 195 7.05 23.13 8.94
C VAL A 195 8.54 22.80 8.95
N GLN A 196 9.01 22.05 7.96
CA GLN A 196 10.43 21.76 7.75
C GLN A 196 11.26 23.05 7.68
N LYS A 197 10.80 24.04 6.91
CA LYS A 197 11.44 25.35 6.83
C LYS A 197 11.46 26.06 8.18
N ALA A 198 10.32 26.12 8.88
CA ALA A 198 10.24 26.74 10.20
C ALA A 198 11.17 26.09 11.23
N LEU A 199 11.28 24.75 11.22
CA LEU A 199 12.21 24.00 12.06
C LEU A 199 13.66 24.36 11.74
N LEU A 200 14.05 24.33 10.47
CA LEU A 200 15.42 24.67 10.06
C LEU A 200 15.81 26.13 10.35
N GLU A 201 14.84 27.05 10.37
CA GLU A 201 15.06 28.46 10.73
C GLU A 201 15.13 28.68 12.26
N SER A 202 14.50 27.81 13.04
CA SER A 202 14.40 27.95 14.51
C SER A 202 15.54 27.26 15.26
N PHE A 203 16.15 26.23 14.67
CA PHE A 203 17.23 25.47 15.30
C PHE A 203 18.59 25.77 14.67
N ASP A 204 19.59 25.95 15.53
CA ASP A 204 20.98 26.03 15.11
C ASP A 204 21.49 24.67 14.60
N GLN A 205 22.36 24.71 13.59
CA GLN A 205 23.01 23.54 13.00
C GLN A 205 23.86 22.75 14.01
N GLN A 206 24.26 23.36 15.12
CA GLN A 206 24.94 22.65 16.20
C GLN A 206 24.05 21.60 16.90
N TYR A 207 22.72 21.71 16.81
CA TYR A 207 21.77 20.76 17.41
C TYR A 207 21.02 19.93 16.35
N VAL A 208 20.70 20.53 15.20
CA VAL A 208 19.97 19.88 14.10
C VAL A 208 20.87 19.73 12.87
N LYS A 209 21.08 18.50 12.40
CA LYS A 209 21.81 18.22 11.15
C LYS A 209 20.96 18.52 9.93
N TYR A 210 19.77 17.93 9.90
CA TYR A 210 18.78 18.11 8.85
C TYR A 210 17.40 17.62 9.30
N VAL A 211 16.38 18.04 8.56
CA VAL A 211 15.00 17.63 8.73
C VAL A 211 14.54 17.01 7.42
N GLU A 212 13.91 15.85 7.46
CA GLU A 212 13.34 15.18 6.28
C GLU A 212 11.93 14.67 6.55
N LEU A 213 11.23 14.32 5.48
CA LEU A 213 9.96 13.60 5.55
C LEU A 213 10.20 12.16 6.02
N GLU A 214 9.33 11.65 6.89
CA GLU A 214 9.45 10.27 7.34
C GLU A 214 9.17 9.31 6.17
N ASN A 215 10.17 8.54 5.76
CA ASN A 215 10.00 7.54 4.71
C ASN A 215 9.27 6.32 5.25
N LEU A 216 8.29 5.84 4.48
CA LEU A 216 7.60 4.59 4.73
C LEU A 216 8.32 3.44 4.03
N TYR A 217 9.00 2.60 4.81
CA TYR A 217 9.63 1.39 4.32
C TYR A 217 8.66 0.22 4.38
N HIS A 218 8.49 -0.47 3.26
CA HIS A 218 7.77 -1.74 3.20
C HIS A 218 8.78 -2.87 3.02
N PRO A 219 8.42 -4.11 3.40
CA PRO A 219 9.30 -5.25 3.21
C PRO A 219 9.69 -5.44 1.75
N ILE A 220 10.89 -5.98 1.56
CA ILE A 220 11.34 -6.42 0.24
C ILE A 220 10.36 -7.47 -0.29
N GLY A 221 9.96 -7.31 -1.54
CA GLY A 221 9.05 -8.19 -2.24
C GLY A 221 8.82 -7.73 -3.68
N ASP A 222 8.08 -8.53 -4.43
CA ASP A 222 7.78 -8.29 -5.82
C ASP A 222 6.43 -7.59 -5.97
N PHE A 223 6.32 -6.75 -6.99
CA PHE A 223 5.07 -6.10 -7.36
C PHE A 223 4.57 -6.64 -8.70
N LYS A 224 3.27 -6.94 -8.76
CA LYS A 224 2.58 -7.24 -10.02
C LYS A 224 1.43 -6.25 -10.19
N LEU A 225 1.37 -5.58 -11.33
CA LEU A 225 0.24 -4.76 -11.73
C LEU A 225 -0.98 -5.67 -11.97
N LEU A 226 -2.13 -5.29 -11.43
CA LEU A 226 -3.43 -5.93 -11.68
C LEU A 226 -4.14 -5.12 -12.75
N GLU A 227 -3.87 -5.44 -14.01
CA GLU A 227 -4.36 -4.70 -15.18
C GLU A 227 -5.88 -4.74 -15.26
N SER A 228 -6.48 -5.88 -14.93
CA SER A 228 -7.95 -6.03 -14.96
C SER A 228 -8.64 -5.06 -14.02
N LEU A 229 -7.97 -4.65 -12.93
CA LEU A 229 -8.52 -3.85 -11.84
C LEU A 229 -8.01 -2.40 -11.80
N SER A 230 -7.07 -2.05 -12.69
CA SER A 230 -6.48 -0.70 -12.78
C SER A 230 -7.27 0.21 -13.74
N VAL A 231 -7.14 1.52 -13.54
CA VAL A 231 -7.77 2.55 -14.38
C VAL A 231 -6.72 3.61 -14.72
N ASN A 232 -6.35 3.68 -16.00
CA ASN A 232 -5.32 4.59 -16.53
C ASN A 232 -5.89 5.90 -17.07
#